data_AF-A0A6C0LZ06-F1
#
_entry.id   AF-A0A6C0LZ06-F1
#
_cell.length_a   1.000
_cell.length_b   1.000
_cell.length_c   1.000
_cell.angle_alpha   90.00
_cell.angle_beta   90.00
_cell.angle_gamma   90.00
#
_symmetry.space_group_name_H-M   'P 1'
#
loop_
_entity.id
_entity.type
_entity.pdbx_description
1 polymer ?
#
loop_
_entity_poly.entity_id
_entity_poly.type
_entity_poly.pdbx_seq_one_letter_code
_entity_poly.pdbx_strand_id
1 'polypeptide(L)'
;MNIYLKYFILCLVIIFLDIAWISLNYKNYSKAILKVQKSAINLRYEHAIITYIIILFSIIYVAIPFTLQNIKNGDNNSIENKLLKSFMYGGAVGFSIFGIYNFTSLSIYKDTDVLTGIIDTVWGTTLYTLSTFVYLLLS
;
A
#
# COMPACT_ATOMS: atom_id res chain seq x y z
N MET A 1 14.65 -7.36 17.41
CA MET A 1 14.73 -8.47 16.42
C MET A 1 15.74 -8.14 15.32
N ASN A 2 16.38 -9.14 14.70
CA ASN A 2 17.30 -8.93 13.57
C ASN A 2 16.60 -8.19 12.41
N ILE A 3 17.27 -7.22 11.79
CA ILE A 3 16.70 -6.36 10.74
C ILE A 3 16.20 -7.16 9.52
N TYR A 4 16.92 -8.19 9.09
CA TYR A 4 16.53 -9.04 7.97
C TYR A 4 15.26 -9.83 8.28
N LEU A 5 15.12 -10.28 9.53
CA LEU A 5 13.92 -10.97 9.99
C LEU A 5 12.71 -10.03 10.04
N LYS A 6 12.91 -8.75 10.39
CA LYS A 6 11.83 -7.72 10.31
C LYS A 6 11.33 -7.56 8.88
N TYR A 7 12.25 -7.40 7.92
CA TYR A 7 11.89 -7.25 6.51
C TYR A 7 11.22 -8.51 5.95
N PHE A 8 11.69 -9.69 6.34
CA PHE A 8 11.05 -10.94 5.94
C PHE A 8 9.60 -11.03 6.42
N ILE A 9 9.34 -10.75 7.70
CA ILE A 9 7.98 -10.73 8.26
C ILE A 9 7.12 -9.66 7.57
N LEU A 10 7.69 -8.49 7.30
CA LEU A 10 7.00 -7.42 6.59
C LEU A 10 6.54 -7.85 5.18
N CYS A 11 7.40 -8.53 4.42
CA CYS A 11 7.02 -9.06 3.11
C CYS A 11 5.84 -10.02 3.19
N LEU A 12 5.83 -10.92 4.18
CA LEU A 12 4.71 -11.86 4.39
C LEU A 12 3.42 -11.14 4.73
N VAL A 13 3.49 -10.11 5.60
CA VAL A 13 2.33 -9.31 5.99
C VAL A 13 1.76 -8.56 4.79
N ILE A 14 2.59 -7.91 3.98
CA ILE A 14 2.15 -7.18 2.78
C ILE A 14 1.42 -8.10 1.81
N ILE A 15 2.03 -9.25 1.47
CA ILE A 15 1.43 -10.22 0.56
C ILE A 15 0.08 -10.72 1.11
N PHE A 16 0.02 -11.02 2.41
CA PHE A 16 -1.22 -11.46 3.05
C PHE A 16 -2.32 -10.38 2.99
N LEU A 17 -1.98 -9.13 3.31
CA LEU A 17 -2.91 -8.00 3.27
C LEU A 17 -3.45 -7.77 1.86
N ASP A 18 -2.59 -7.76 0.84
CA ASP A 18 -3.02 -7.55 -0.54
C ASP A 18 -3.87 -8.71 -1.06
N ILE A 19 -3.49 -9.97 -0.79
CA ILE A 19 -4.32 -11.13 -1.15
C ILE A 19 -5.71 -11.00 -0.53
N ALA A 20 -5.80 -10.64 0.75
CA ALA A 20 -7.07 -10.44 1.43
C ALA A 20 -7.88 -9.31 0.78
N TRP A 21 -7.25 -8.15 0.55
CA TRP A 21 -7.91 -6.99 -0.03
C TRP A 21 -8.43 -7.22 -1.45
N ILE A 22 -7.58 -7.78 -2.32
CA ILE A 22 -7.94 -8.10 -3.71
C ILE A 22 -9.06 -9.13 -3.73
N SER A 23 -9.00 -10.15 -2.87
CA SER A 23 -10.05 -11.18 -2.80
C SER A 23 -11.40 -10.59 -2.39
N LEU A 24 -11.42 -9.66 -1.42
CA LEU A 24 -12.63 -8.98 -0.97
C LEU A 24 -13.21 -8.05 -2.05
N ASN A 25 -12.35 -7.39 -2.82
CA ASN A 25 -12.74 -6.40 -3.83
C ASN A 25 -12.79 -6.94 -5.27
N TYR A 26 -12.51 -8.23 -5.49
CA TYR A 26 -12.38 -8.84 -6.81
C TYR A 26 -13.57 -8.54 -7.73
N LYS A 27 -14.80 -8.62 -7.20
CA LYS A 27 -16.03 -8.35 -7.97
C LYS A 27 -16.10 -6.89 -8.44
N ASN A 28 -15.68 -5.94 -7.61
CA ASN A 28 -15.68 -4.51 -7.94
C ASN A 28 -14.62 -4.21 -8.99
N TYR A 29 -13.39 -4.72 -8.77
CA TYR A 29 -12.30 -4.56 -9.73
C TYR A 29 -12.61 -5.21 -11.08
N SER A 30 -13.20 -6.40 -11.10
CA SER A 30 -13.55 -7.10 -12.35
C SER A 30 -14.61 -6.33 -13.16
N LYS A 31 -15.60 -5.74 -12.49
CA LYS A 31 -16.57 -4.84 -13.14
C LYS A 31 -15.91 -3.57 -13.68
N ALA A 32 -15.05 -2.93 -12.89
CA ALA A 32 -14.35 -1.72 -13.30
C ALA A 32 -13.44 -1.97 -14.51
N ILE A 33 -12.66 -3.05 -14.48
CA ILE A 33 -11.77 -3.45 -15.58
C ILE A 33 -12.59 -3.81 -16.83
N LEU A 34 -13.66 -4.60 -16.71
CA LEU A 34 -14.52 -4.93 -17.85
C LEU A 34 -15.13 -3.66 -18.48
N LYS A 35 -15.51 -2.69 -17.67
CA LYS A 35 -16.06 -1.42 -18.14
C LYS A 35 -15.04 -0.59 -18.91
N VAL A 36 -13.78 -0.52 -18.45
CA VAL A 36 -12.72 0.27 -19.08
C VAL A 36 -12.09 -0.47 -20.27
N GLN A 37 -11.72 -1.73 -20.09
CA GLN A 37 -10.99 -2.54 -21.07
C GLN A 37 -11.91 -3.17 -22.13
N LYS A 38 -13.22 -3.27 -21.86
CA LYS A 38 -14.21 -3.99 -22.68
C LYS A 38 -13.89 -5.48 -22.87
N SER A 39 -13.02 -6.04 -22.03
CA SER A 39 -12.70 -7.46 -21.98
C SER A 39 -12.54 -7.94 -20.54
N ALA A 40 -12.63 -9.24 -20.32
CA ALA A 40 -12.35 -9.84 -19.01
C ALA A 40 -10.89 -9.55 -18.57
N ILE A 41 -10.65 -9.65 -17.26
CA ILE A 41 -9.32 -9.53 -16.67
C ILE A 41 -8.39 -10.55 -17.34
N ASN A 42 -7.28 -10.07 -17.90
CA ASN A 42 -6.18 -10.91 -18.35
C ASN A 42 -4.96 -10.63 -17.47
N LEU A 43 -4.66 -11.54 -16.54
CA LEU A 43 -3.58 -11.36 -15.57
C LEU A 43 -2.22 -11.54 -16.23
N ARG A 44 -1.45 -10.46 -16.26
CA ARG A 44 -0.06 -10.43 -16.73
C ARG A 44 0.89 -10.50 -15.54
N TYR A 45 1.20 -11.72 -15.12
CA TYR A 45 1.95 -11.99 -13.88
C TYR A 45 3.32 -11.30 -13.84
N GLU A 46 3.96 -11.12 -14.99
CA GLU A 46 5.24 -10.43 -15.09
C GLU A 46 5.16 -8.96 -14.61
N HIS A 47 4.05 -8.27 -14.88
CA HIS A 47 3.82 -6.89 -14.42
C HIS A 47 3.43 -6.86 -12.93
N ALA A 48 2.69 -7.87 -12.47
CA ALA A 48 2.35 -8.02 -11.06
C ALA A 48 3.60 -8.21 -10.19
N ILE A 49 4.54 -9.06 -10.62
CA ILE A 49 5.81 -9.30 -9.90
C ILE A 49 6.60 -7.99 -9.78
N ILE A 50 6.76 -7.24 -10.88
CA ILE A 50 7.47 -5.95 -10.87
C ILE A 50 6.77 -4.97 -9.91
N THR A 51 5.44 -4.94 -9.89
CA THR A 51 4.66 -4.08 -8.99
C THR A 51 4.97 -4.38 -7.53
N TYR A 52 4.98 -5.66 -7.13
CA TYR A 52 5.32 -6.03 -5.75
C TYR A 52 6.77 -5.71 -5.39
N ILE A 53 7.72 -5.85 -6.31
CA ILE A 53 9.11 -5.42 -6.09
C ILE A 53 9.17 -3.92 -5.80
N ILE A 54 8.43 -3.10 -6.57
CA ILE A 54 8.38 -1.64 -6.38
C ILE A 54 7.69 -1.26 -5.06
N ILE A 55 6.59 -1.94 -4.69
CA ILE A 55 5.91 -1.74 -3.40
C ILE A 55 6.86 -2.05 -2.24
N LEU A 56 7.56 -3.19 -2.28
CA LEU A 56 8.51 -3.54 -1.23
C LEU A 56 9.67 -2.55 -1.17
N PHE A 57 10.22 -2.16 -2.32
CA PHE A 57 11.30 -1.17 -2.40
C PHE A 57 10.88 0.17 -1.78
N SER A 58 9.73 0.71 -2.17
CA SER A 58 9.24 2.00 -1.66
C SER A 58 8.89 1.95 -0.17
N ILE A 59 8.37 0.83 0.34
CA ILE A 59 8.15 0.68 1.78
C ILE A 59 9.47 0.64 2.56
N ILE A 60 10.43 -0.20 2.12
CA ILE A 60 11.70 -0.42 2.83
C ILE A 60 12.62 0.80 2.77
N TYR A 61 12.72 1.45 1.60
CA TYR A 61 13.71 2.50 1.37
C TYR A 61 13.12 3.92 1.47
N VAL A 62 11.79 4.08 1.44
CA VAL A 62 11.16 5.40 1.53
C VAL A 62 10.28 5.48 2.77
N ALA A 63 9.22 4.67 2.86
CA ALA A 63 8.20 4.83 3.90
C ALA A 63 8.75 4.58 5.31
N ILE A 64 9.53 3.51 5.51
CA ILE A 64 10.12 3.18 6.81
C ILE A 64 11.14 4.26 7.25
N PRO A 65 12.18 4.61 6.46
CA PRO A 65 13.12 5.67 6.83
C PRO A 65 12.42 7.01 7.08
N PHE A 66 11.46 7.38 6.23
CA PHE A 66 10.69 8.61 6.38
C PHE A 66 9.86 8.65 7.67
N THR A 67 9.37 7.49 8.13
CA THR A 67 8.67 7.37 9.42
C THR A 67 9.65 7.44 10.59
N LEU A 68 10.76 6.70 10.53
CA LEU A 68 11.75 6.62 11.60
C LEU A 68 12.45 7.96 11.88
N GLN A 69 12.78 8.73 10.86
CA GLN A 69 13.42 10.04 11.06
C GLN A 69 12.50 11.05 11.78
N ASN A 70 11.18 10.79 11.79
CA ASN A 70 10.16 11.66 12.37
C ASN A 70 9.54 11.12 13.67
N ILE A 71 10.06 10.00 14.20
CA ILE A 71 9.68 9.46 15.51
C ILE A 71 10.73 9.88 16.54
N LYS A 72 10.31 10.50 17.65
CA LYS A 72 11.23 10.86 18.74
C LYS A 72 11.42 9.66 19.67
N ASN A 73 12.55 9.59 20.38
CA ASN A 73 12.86 8.48 21.29
C ASN A 73 11.77 8.22 22.36
N GLY A 74 11.03 9.25 22.78
CA GLY A 74 9.88 9.09 23.70
C GLY A 74 8.57 8.65 23.03
N ASP A 75 8.42 8.88 21.73
CA ASP A 75 7.20 8.54 20.97
C ASP A 75 7.11 7.02 20.74
N ASN A 76 8.25 6.31 20.73
CA ASN A 76 8.32 4.90 20.40
C ASN A 76 7.79 3.97 21.50
N ASN A 77 7.43 4.50 22.68
CA ASN A 77 6.92 3.70 23.80
C ASN A 77 5.39 3.48 23.76
N SER A 78 4.65 4.33 23.04
CA SER A 78 3.19 4.22 22.93
C SER A 78 2.78 3.62 21.59
N ILE A 79 1.90 2.61 21.63
CA ILE A 79 1.31 1.98 20.43
C ILE A 79 0.54 3.01 19.61
N GLU A 80 -0.17 3.93 20.28
CA GLU A 80 -0.96 4.98 19.63
C GLU A 80 -0.06 5.93 18.84
N ASN A 81 1.08 6.32 19.43
CA ASN A 81 2.06 7.17 18.75
C ASN A 81 2.69 6.46 17.55
N LYS A 82 3.04 5.16 17.68
CA LYS A 82 3.52 4.36 16.54
C LYS A 82 2.51 4.36 15.41
N LEU A 83 1.23 4.10 15.71
CA LEU A 83 0.17 4.06 14.71
C LEU A 83 -0.05 5.43 14.04
N LEU A 84 -0.12 6.50 14.84
CA LEU A 84 -0.30 7.86 14.33
C LEU A 84 0.87 8.27 13.42
N LYS A 85 2.11 8.01 13.83
CA LYS A 85 3.31 8.32 13.04
C LYS A 85 3.36 7.50 11.75
N SER A 86 3.01 6.21 11.82
CA SER A 86 2.87 5.36 10.65
C SER A 86 1.81 5.86 9.67
N PHE A 87 0.68 6.35 10.17
CA PHE A 87 -0.36 6.95 9.33
C PHE A 87 0.12 8.26 8.68
N MET A 88 0.71 9.15 9.47
CA MET A 88 1.17 10.46 9.00
C MET A 88 2.30 10.37 7.97
N TYR A 89 3.29 9.51 8.20
CA TYR A 89 4.50 9.47 7.38
C TYR A 89 4.47 8.30 6.40
N GLY A 90 4.24 7.08 6.88
CA GLY A 90 4.10 5.90 6.03
C GLY A 90 2.88 6.00 5.12
N GLY A 91 1.71 6.27 5.71
CA GLY A 91 0.45 6.44 4.99
C GLY A 91 0.52 7.57 3.96
N ALA A 92 1.18 8.70 4.25
CA ALA A 92 1.36 9.77 3.26
C ALA A 92 2.17 9.33 2.03
N VAL A 93 3.16 8.46 2.19
CA VAL A 93 3.89 7.87 1.04
C VAL A 93 2.94 7.00 0.21
N GLY A 94 2.17 6.13 0.86
CA GLY A 94 1.17 5.29 0.19
C GLY A 94 0.09 6.11 -0.54
N PHE A 95 -0.46 7.12 0.13
CA PHE A 95 -1.41 8.09 -0.43
C PHE A 95 -0.83 8.79 -1.66
N SER A 96 0.43 9.22 -1.61
CA SER A 96 1.08 9.90 -2.72
C SER A 96 1.21 8.98 -3.93
N ILE A 97 1.71 7.76 -3.76
CA ILE A 97 1.94 6.82 -4.86
C ILE A 97 0.61 6.38 -5.48
N PHE A 98 -0.31 5.85 -4.67
CA PHE A 98 -1.58 5.33 -5.16
C PHE A 98 -2.53 6.45 -5.59
N GLY A 99 -2.50 7.59 -4.90
CA GLY A 99 -3.24 8.78 -5.30
C GLY A 99 -2.80 9.28 -6.67
N ILE A 100 -1.50 9.48 -6.89
CA ILE A 100 -0.99 9.91 -8.20
C ILE A 100 -1.41 8.93 -9.28
N TYR A 101 -1.22 7.61 -9.08
CA TYR A 101 -1.60 6.60 -10.06
C TYR A 101 -3.10 6.60 -10.37
N ASN A 102 -3.97 6.57 -9.34
CA ASN A 102 -5.41 6.47 -9.51
C ASN A 102 -6.02 7.76 -10.08
N PHE A 103 -5.59 8.94 -9.60
CA PHE A 103 -6.10 10.21 -10.14
C PHE A 103 -5.58 10.50 -11.55
N THR A 104 -4.37 10.05 -11.91
CA THR A 104 -3.89 10.07 -13.30
C THR A 104 -4.72 9.13 -14.17
N SER A 105 -5.05 7.94 -13.67
CA SER A 105 -5.89 6.99 -14.39
C SER A 105 -7.31 7.55 -14.60
N LEU A 106 -7.88 8.21 -13.59
CA LEU A 106 -9.19 8.86 -13.67
C LEU A 106 -9.20 10.06 -14.64
N SER A 107 -8.07 10.76 -14.83
CA SER A 107 -7.98 11.86 -15.77
C SER A 107 -7.86 11.41 -17.23
N ILE A 108 -7.30 10.21 -17.47
CA ILE A 108 -7.07 9.67 -18.80
C ILE A 108 -8.25 8.80 -19.26
N TYR A 109 -8.75 7.93 -18.39
CA TYR A 109 -9.72 6.90 -18.77
C TYR A 109 -11.16 7.35 -18.51
N LYS A 110 -11.93 7.48 -19.61
CA LYS A 110 -13.31 8.00 -19.59
C LYS A 110 -14.30 7.19 -18.75
N ASP A 111 -14.17 5.86 -18.75
CA ASP A 111 -15.16 4.96 -18.14
C ASP A 111 -14.77 4.48 -16.74
N THR A 112 -13.65 4.95 -16.19
CA THR A 112 -13.17 4.54 -14.86
C THR A 112 -14.08 5.05 -13.76
N ASP A 113 -14.44 4.15 -12.85
CA ASP A 113 -15.27 4.50 -11.69
C ASP A 113 -14.44 5.27 -10.64
N VAL A 114 -14.89 6.49 -10.32
CA VAL A 114 -14.21 7.37 -9.36
C VAL A 114 -14.13 6.73 -7.98
N LEU A 115 -15.18 6.02 -7.57
CA LEU A 115 -15.20 5.36 -6.27
C LEU A 115 -14.14 4.26 -6.18
N THR A 116 -13.96 3.46 -7.24
CA THR A 116 -12.89 2.46 -7.31
C THR A 116 -11.51 3.09 -7.14
N GLY A 117 -11.23 4.22 -7.82
CA GLY A 117 -9.96 4.94 -7.66
C GLY A 117 -9.75 5.46 -6.24
N ILE A 118 -10.78 6.01 -5.59
CA ILE A 118 -10.71 6.49 -4.20
C ILE A 118 -10.46 5.33 -3.23
N ILE A 119 -11.21 4.23 -3.37
CA ILE A 119 -11.07 3.03 -2.53
C ILE A 119 -9.64 2.49 -2.63
N ASP A 120 -9.09 2.46 -3.83
CA ASP A 120 -7.75 1.94 -4.06
C ASP A 120 -6.65 2.87 -3.53
N THR A 121 -6.84 4.20 -3.59
CA THR A 121 -5.95 5.17 -2.93
C THR A 121 -6.00 5.04 -1.39
N VAL A 122 -7.20 4.84 -0.82
CA VAL A 122 -7.36 4.57 0.61
C VAL A 122 -6.67 3.26 0.99
N TRP A 123 -6.74 2.24 0.14
CA TRP A 123 -6.00 0.99 0.37
C TRP A 123 -4.49 1.20 0.38
N GLY A 124 -3.93 1.89 -0.62
CA GLY A 124 -2.50 2.21 -0.63
C GLY A 124 -2.03 2.96 0.61
N THR A 125 -2.84 3.92 1.08
CA THR A 125 -2.61 4.65 2.34
C THR A 125 -2.61 3.71 3.54
N THR A 126 -3.62 2.84 3.62
CA THR A 126 -3.76 1.82 4.67
C THR A 126 -2.61 0.84 4.67
N LEU A 127 -2.24 0.29 3.51
CA LEU A 127 -1.18 -0.69 3.33
C LEU A 127 0.16 -0.15 3.84
N TYR A 128 0.51 1.08 3.48
CA TYR A 128 1.77 1.69 3.93
C TYR A 128 1.75 2.07 5.41
N THR A 129 0.58 2.50 5.92
CA THR A 129 0.36 2.74 7.35
C THR A 129 0.60 1.45 8.13
N LEU A 130 -0.07 0.35 7.77
CA LEU A 130 0.07 -0.93 8.46
C LEU A 130 1.48 -1.52 8.31
N SER A 131 2.08 -1.39 7.14
CA SER A 131 3.44 -1.89 6.88
C SER A 131 4.48 -1.21 7.77
N THR A 132 4.47 0.12 7.82
CA THR A 132 5.38 0.86 8.70
C THR A 132 5.05 0.63 10.18
N PHE A 133 3.77 0.50 10.53
CA PHE A 133 3.34 0.24 11.91
C PHE A 133 3.82 -1.12 12.40
N VAL A 134 3.65 -2.17 11.60
CA VAL A 134 4.18 -3.52 11.88
C VAL A 134 5.69 -3.47 12.06
N TYR A 135 6.41 -2.77 11.19
CA TYR A 135 7.86 -2.62 11.35
C TYR A 135 8.25 -1.95 12.69
N LEU A 136 7.50 -0.93 13.12
CA LEU A 136 7.71 -0.29 14.43
C LEU A 136 7.32 -1.18 15.62
N LEU A 137 6.34 -2.08 15.47
CA LEU A 137 5.99 -3.06 16.51
C LEU A 137 7.05 -4.15 16.67
N LEU A 138 7.72 -4.51 15.57
CA LEU A 138 8.83 -5.46 15.57
C LEU A 138 10.16 -4.87 16.06
N SER A 139 10.19 -3.55 16.32
CA SER A 139 11.35 -2.78 16.75
C SER A 139 11.40 -2.62 18.26
#